data_AF-A0AAV7P692-F1
#
_entry.id   AF-A0AAV7P692-F1
#
_cell.length_a   1.000
_cell.length_b   1.000
_cell.length_c   1.000
_cell.angle_alpha   90.00
_cell.angle_beta   90.00
_cell.angle_gamma   90.00
#
_symmetry.space_group_name_H-M   'P 1'
#
loop_
_entity.id
_entity.type
_entity.pdbx_description
1 polymer ?
#
loop_
_entity_poly.entity_id
_entity_poly.type
_entity_poly.pdbx_seq_one_letter_code
_entity_poly.pdbx_strand_id
1 'polypeptide(L)'
;MDSRMFSLTEETKSMCLDIAGFQSRVTTLVQRVMTVETQATLAADRDQELLYLRRKVIDLEDRSRRDNVRFLGFLEEIEGADAQSFLKNILPQLTGLTFHPPL
;
A
#
# COMPACT_ATOMS: atom_id res chain seq x y z
N MET A 1 59.13 -36.76 22.01
CA MET A 1 57.67 -36.73 21.75
C MET A 1 57.04 -35.38 22.12
N ASP A 2 57.68 -34.59 22.98
CA ASP A 2 57.08 -33.39 23.57
C ASP A 2 56.87 -32.21 22.61
N SER A 3 57.77 -31.95 21.65
CA SER A 3 57.61 -30.80 20.74
C SER A 3 56.39 -30.90 19.82
N ARG A 4 56.02 -32.11 19.39
CA ARG A 4 54.81 -32.32 18.56
C ARG A 4 53.54 -32.19 19.40
N MET A 5 53.57 -32.67 20.64
CA MET A 5 52.48 -32.50 21.59
C MET A 5 52.26 -31.02 21.92
N PHE A 6 53.35 -30.26 22.05
CA PHE A 6 53.28 -28.82 22.27
C PHE A 6 52.69 -28.06 21.07
N SER A 7 53.12 -28.36 19.83
CA SER A 7 52.56 -27.69 18.64
C SER A 7 51.07 -27.99 18.44
N LEU A 8 50.66 -29.25 18.64
CA LEU A 8 49.26 -29.65 18.55
C LEU A 8 48.39 -28.95 19.62
N THR A 9 48.97 -28.68 20.79
CA THR A 9 48.27 -27.96 21.87
C THR A 9 48.07 -26.48 21.52
N GLU A 10 49.05 -25.84 20.87
CA GLU A 10 48.89 -24.46 20.40
C GLU A 10 47.94 -24.33 19.21
N GLU A 11 47.99 -25.26 18.26
CA GLU A 11 47.04 -25.32 17.15
C GLU A 11 45.60 -25.52 17.64
N THR A 12 45.38 -26.40 18.62
CA THR A 12 44.04 -26.62 19.21
C THR A 12 43.53 -25.39 19.97
N LYS A 13 44.39 -24.66 20.68
CA LYS A 13 44.02 -23.37 21.30
C LYS A 13 43.63 -22.33 20.25
N SER A 14 44.41 -22.20 19.18
CA SER A 14 44.10 -21.28 18.09
C SER A 14 42.75 -21.60 17.46
N MET A 15 42.50 -22.88 17.16
CA MET A 15 41.21 -23.32 16.62
C MET A 15 40.04 -23.02 17.57
N CYS A 16 40.23 -23.19 18.88
CA CYS A 16 39.20 -22.84 19.87
C CYS A 16 38.86 -21.34 19.85
N LEU A 17 39.85 -20.46 19.69
CA LEU A 17 39.63 -19.03 19.57
C LEU A 17 38.86 -18.67 18.29
N ASP A 18 39.24 -19.29 17.17
CA ASP A 18 38.55 -19.09 15.88
C ASP A 18 37.10 -19.56 15.96
N ILE A 19 36.85 -20.73 16.56
CA ILE A 19 35.49 -21.27 16.78
C ILE A 19 34.67 -20.30 17.63
N ALA A 20 35.22 -19.75 18.71
CA ALA A 20 34.52 -18.77 19.54
C ALA A 20 34.18 -17.49 18.73
N GLY A 21 35.12 -17.02 17.90
CA GLY A 21 34.89 -15.91 16.98
C GLY A 21 33.78 -16.20 15.97
N PHE A 22 33.76 -17.40 15.40
CA PHE A 22 32.69 -17.83 14.50
C PHE A 22 31.34 -17.92 15.20
N GLN A 23 31.27 -18.47 16.41
CA GLN A 23 30.04 -18.55 17.21
C GLN A 23 29.44 -17.17 17.46
N SER A 24 30.27 -16.19 17.81
CA SER A 24 29.82 -14.80 18.00
C SER A 24 29.22 -14.23 16.70
N ARG A 25 29.94 -14.38 15.58
CA ARG A 25 29.49 -13.88 14.27
C ARG A 25 28.19 -14.54 13.80
N VAL A 26 28.07 -15.85 13.97
CA VAL A 26 26.85 -16.61 13.64
C VAL A 26 25.68 -16.11 14.48
N THR A 27 25.88 -15.92 15.79
CA THR A 27 24.83 -15.39 16.68
C THR A 27 24.34 -14.02 16.22
N THR A 28 25.25 -13.10 15.88
CA THR A 28 24.88 -11.79 15.35
C THR A 28 24.15 -11.88 14.01
N LEU A 29 24.57 -12.77 13.11
CA LEU A 29 23.90 -12.96 11.82
C LEU A 29 22.48 -13.50 11.99
N VAL A 30 22.29 -14.49 12.88
CA VAL A 30 20.96 -15.04 13.19
C VAL A 30 20.02 -13.94 13.69
N GLN A 31 20.48 -13.11 14.65
CA GLN A 31 19.66 -12.00 15.15
C GLN A 31 19.28 -11.00 14.04
N ARG A 32 20.22 -10.68 13.14
CA ARG A 32 19.97 -9.78 12.02
C ARG A 32 18.97 -10.38 11.03
N VAL A 33 19.08 -11.66 10.71
CA VAL A 33 18.14 -12.36 9.83
C VAL A 33 16.74 -12.36 10.43
N MET A 34 16.59 -12.73 11.71
CA MET A 34 15.29 -12.68 12.40
C MET A 34 14.66 -11.29 12.35
N THR A 35 15.48 -10.24 12.52
CA THR A 35 15.00 -8.84 12.47
C THR A 35 14.49 -8.50 11.06
N VAL A 36 15.25 -8.86 10.03
CA VAL A 36 14.88 -8.61 8.63
C VAL A 36 13.62 -9.39 8.25
N GLU A 37 13.52 -10.65 8.64
CA GLU A 37 12.34 -11.48 8.37
C GLU A 37 11.09 -10.89 9.02
N THR A 38 11.19 -10.43 10.28
CA THR A 38 10.09 -9.76 10.98
C THR A 38 9.68 -8.45 10.30
N GLN A 39 10.64 -7.68 9.79
CA GLN A 39 10.34 -6.45 9.06
C GLN A 39 9.67 -6.74 7.72
N ALA A 40 10.10 -7.80 7.02
CA ALA A 40 9.51 -8.21 5.74
C ALA A 40 8.06 -8.67 5.89
N THR A 41 7.73 -9.43 6.95
CA THR A 41 6.34 -9.83 7.22
C THR A 41 5.46 -8.62 7.54
N LEU A 42 5.92 -7.71 8.41
CA LEU A 42 5.19 -6.49 8.71
C LEU A 42 4.99 -5.60 7.48
N ALA A 43 5.98 -5.51 6.58
CA ALA A 43 5.85 -4.75 5.34
C ALA A 43 4.76 -5.35 4.44
N ALA A 44 4.74 -6.68 4.28
CA ALA A 44 3.72 -7.36 3.49
C ALA A 44 2.30 -7.14 4.04
N ASP A 45 2.13 -7.21 5.37
CA ASP A 45 0.85 -6.95 6.02
C ASP A 45 0.37 -5.51 5.78
N ARG A 46 1.30 -4.54 5.86
CA ARG A 46 0.98 -3.12 5.59
C ARG A 46 0.62 -2.87 4.13
N ASP A 47 1.29 -3.53 3.19
CA ASP A 47 0.95 -3.42 1.76
C ASP A 47 -0.47 -3.94 1.49
N GLN A 48 -0.85 -5.04 2.14
CA GLN A 48 -2.21 -5.57 2.05
C GLN A 48 -3.23 -4.59 2.64
N GLU A 49 -2.94 -3.99 3.80
CA GLU A 49 -3.81 -2.97 4.41
C GLU A 49 -3.96 -1.74 3.51
N LEU A 50 -2.86 -1.25 2.91
CA LEU A 50 -2.89 -0.13 1.97
C LEU A 50 -3.74 -0.43 0.74
N LEU A 51 -3.64 -1.62 0.17
CA LEU A 51 -4.48 -2.03 -0.96
C LEU A 51 -5.96 -2.07 -0.59
N TYR A 52 -6.29 -2.59 0.59
CA TYR A 52 -7.66 -2.61 1.10
C TYR A 52 -8.19 -1.18 1.28
N LEU A 53 -7.42 -0.30 1.94
CA LEU A 53 -7.81 1.09 2.17
C LEU A 53 -8.00 1.86 0.87
N ARG A 54 -7.10 1.69 -0.10
CA ARG A 54 -7.24 2.29 -1.44
C ARG A 54 -8.54 1.88 -2.12
N ARG A 55 -8.86 0.58 -2.09
CA ARG A 55 -10.11 0.07 -2.66
C ARG A 55 -11.34 0.63 -1.95
N LYS A 56 -11.28 0.76 -0.63
CA LYS A 56 -12.35 1.34 0.17
C LYS A 56 -12.57 2.82 -0.15
N VAL A 57 -11.50 3.59 -0.36
CA VAL A 57 -11.60 5.00 -0.76
C VAL A 57 -12.31 5.11 -2.12
N ILE A 58 -11.92 4.31 -3.10
CA ILE A 58 -12.57 4.30 -4.41
C ILE A 58 -14.07 4.00 -4.29
N ASP A 59 -14.43 2.94 -3.55
CA ASP A 59 -15.84 2.59 -3.34
C ASP A 59 -16.63 3.71 -2.64
N LEU A 60 -16.02 4.39 -1.66
CA LEU A 60 -16.65 5.54 -0.99
C LEU A 60 -16.81 6.74 -1.92
N GLU A 61 -15.82 7.04 -2.75
CA GLU A 61 -15.91 8.13 -3.74
C GLU A 61 -16.98 7.83 -4.79
N ASP A 62 -17.03 6.61 -5.30
CA ASP A 62 -18.03 6.16 -6.27
C ASP A 62 -19.43 6.19 -5.67
N ARG A 63 -19.60 5.77 -4.42
CA ARG A 63 -20.88 5.89 -3.70
C ARG A 63 -21.29 7.35 -3.50
N SER A 64 -20.35 8.20 -3.10
CA SER A 64 -20.62 9.62 -2.87
C SER A 64 -20.99 10.35 -4.15
N ARG A 65 -20.50 9.91 -5.31
CA ARG A 65 -20.74 10.53 -6.61
C ARG A 65 -21.73 9.77 -7.49
N ARG A 66 -22.35 8.70 -6.96
CA ARG A 66 -23.21 7.78 -7.71
C ARG A 66 -24.34 8.50 -8.45
N ASP A 67 -24.93 9.49 -7.80
CA ASP A 67 -26.08 10.22 -8.33
C ASP A 67 -25.69 11.52 -9.04
N ASN A 68 -24.38 11.79 -9.16
CA ASN A 68 -23.89 12.98 -9.83
C ASN A 68 -23.85 12.75 -11.35
N VAL A 69 -24.46 13.68 -12.09
CA VAL A 69 -24.40 13.71 -13.56
C VAL A 69 -23.36 14.73 -14.00
N ARG A 70 -22.55 14.39 -15.01
CA ARG A 70 -21.58 15.31 -15.63
C ARG A 70 -22.13 15.83 -16.95
N PHE A 71 -22.24 17.15 -17.06
CA PHE A 71 -22.57 17.84 -18.31
C PHE A 71 -21.28 18.22 -19.02
N LEU A 72 -21.06 17.69 -20.23
CA LEU A 72 -19.87 17.93 -21.04
C LEU A 72 -20.27 18.56 -22.37
N GLY A 73 -19.41 19.43 -22.92
CA GLY A 73 -19.65 20.08 -24.22
C GLY A 73 -20.53 21.32 -24.17
N PHE A 74 -20.91 21.78 -22.98
CA PHE A 74 -21.53 23.09 -22.79
C PHE A 74 -20.46 24.18 -22.85
N LEU A 75 -20.79 25.30 -23.50
CA LEU A 75 -19.97 26.51 -23.42
C LEU A 75 -20.04 27.05 -21.99
N GLU A 76 -18.94 27.65 -21.53
CA GLU A 76 -18.92 28.34 -20.23
C GLU A 76 -19.97 29.46 -20.20
N GLU A 77 -20.57 29.68 -19.03
CA GLU A 77 -21.59 30.72 -18.76
C GLU A 77 -22.92 30.60 -19.52
N ILE A 78 -23.14 29.53 -20.30
CA ILE A 78 -24.40 29.33 -21.05
C ILE A 78 -25.65 29.27 -20.16
N GLU A 79 -25.47 28.87 -18.90
CA GLU A 79 -26.50 28.82 -17.87
C GLU A 79 -26.94 30.20 -17.37
N GLY A 80 -26.12 31.23 -17.58
CA GLY A 80 -26.35 32.58 -17.07
C GLY A 80 -26.35 32.65 -15.55
N ALA A 81 -27.23 33.47 -14.96
CA ALA A 81 -27.28 33.69 -13.52
C ALA A 81 -27.99 32.58 -12.71
N ASP A 82 -28.72 31.66 -13.37
CA ASP A 82 -29.50 30.61 -12.70
C ASP A 82 -29.39 29.25 -13.42
N ALA A 83 -28.43 28.45 -12.96
CA ALA A 83 -28.20 27.10 -13.45
C ALA A 83 -29.38 26.14 -13.21
N GLN A 84 -30.20 26.34 -12.16
CA GLN A 84 -31.33 25.44 -11.91
C GLN A 84 -32.41 25.61 -12.97
N SER A 85 -32.75 26.86 -13.30
CA SER A 85 -33.75 27.14 -14.34
C SER A 85 -33.26 26.69 -15.71
N PHE A 86 -31.97 26.89 -16.02
CA PHE A 86 -31.35 26.37 -17.23
C PHE A 86 -31.51 24.84 -17.32
N LEU A 87 -31.13 24.10 -16.26
CA LEU A 87 -31.24 22.65 -16.24
C LEU A 87 -32.68 22.15 -16.38
N LYS A 88 -33.65 22.79 -15.71
CA LYS A 88 -35.08 22.43 -15.83
C LYS A 88 -35.60 22.55 -17.26
N ASN A 89 -35.10 23.52 -18.01
CA ASN A 89 -35.52 23.75 -19.40
C ASN A 89 -34.79 22.82 -20.38
N ILE A 90 -33.51 22.56 -20.15
CA ILE A 90 -32.67 21.83 -21.11
C ILE A 90 -32.76 20.31 -20.97
N LEU A 91 -32.95 19.79 -19.75
CA LEU A 91 -33.06 18.35 -19.50
C LEU A 91 -34.22 17.70 -20.28
N PRO A 92 -35.45 18.27 -20.33
CA PRO A 92 -36.53 17.73 -21.15
C PRO A 92 -36.21 17.76 -22.65
N GLN A 93 -35.52 18.80 -23.12
CA GLN A 93 -35.14 18.93 -24.54
C GLN A 93 -34.09 17.89 -24.95
N LEU A 94 -33.10 17.64 -24.08
CA LEU A 94 -32.04 16.66 -24.29
C LEU A 94 -32.52 15.22 -24.21
N THR A 95 -33.40 14.92 -23.25
CA THR A 95 -33.86 13.56 -22.98
C THR A 95 -35.09 13.17 -23.79
N GLY A 96 -35.83 14.15 -24.33
CA GLY A 96 -37.14 13.92 -24.95
C GLY A 96 -38.21 13.46 -23.96
N LEU A 97 -37.91 13.42 -22.66
CA LEU A 97 -38.83 13.01 -21.61
C LEU A 97 -39.67 14.21 -21.20
N THR A 98 -40.98 14.13 -21.41
CA THR A 98 -41.93 15.07 -20.82
C THR A 98 -42.15 14.70 -19.36
N PHE A 99 -41.86 15.65 -18.47
CA PHE A 99 -42.05 15.47 -17.04
C PHE A 99 -43.56 15.39 -16.75
N HIS A 100 -44.07 14.18 -16.53
CA HIS A 100 -45.44 13.99 -16.08
C HIS A 100 -45.44 14.09 -14.54
N PRO A 101 -46.25 14.97 -13.93
CA PRO A 101 -46.32 15.02 -12.47
C PRO A 101 -46.80 13.67 -11.90
N PRO A 102 -46.25 13.22 -10.76
CA PRO A 102 -46.68 11.98 -10.12
C PRO A 102 -48.14 12.11 -9.64
N LEU A 103 -48.90 11.02 -9.81
CA LEU A 103 -50.29 10.87 -9.37
C LEU A 103 -50.43 10.99 -7.85
#